data_AF-A0A8K0SS29-F1
#
_entry.id   AF-A0A8K0SS29-F1
#
_cell.length_a   1.000
_cell.length_b   1.000
_cell.length_c   1.000
_cell.angle_alpha   90.00
_cell.angle_beta   90.00
_cell.angle_gamma   90.00
#
_symmetry.space_group_name_H-M   'P 1'
#
loop_
_entity.id
_entity.type
_entity.pdbx_description
1 polymer ?
#
loop_
_entity_poly.entity_id
_entity_poly.type
_entity_poly.pdbx_seq_one_letter_code
_entity_poly.pdbx_strand_id
1 'polypeptide(L)'
;MAAADAPRLLWNAENVKDVAESVGIGNLNDDALKALTQDVEYRIGQVIIEALRLMRAARRTTLTVNDVSLALKVLDVEPLYGYDSTRPLRYGEASMGPGQPLFYIEDEEVDFEKLINAPLPKVPRDMSFTAHWLAIEGVQPAIPQNPATVDSRSQDLMPKGAGANPALTALAASDSLATKPSVKHIVSKELILYFDKIQAAILDDNPDDEVVRLRHAALGSVRDDPGLHQLIPYFINFIMDRVTHHLDDTFTLKQMMALTHALIENKSLFLDPYASPLSAPALTCLLARKLGSDEGVDALKDQYELRQLAASLVGQIARRYAASNTLLRPKLTRTCLKYFLDPTKPPPVLYGAIHGLLEAGGPEAIRVLVLRNLKSFETGILRPLKDKSDGSMEYEMLVQGLVQAVASLAQREEPATNGVNGTAPDSELAELKEFIGPIVAGKIAASGNRKLVRTILAAQNLE
;
A
#
# COMPACT_ATOMS: atom_id res chain seq x y z
N MET A 1 -58.55 44.52 5.95
CA MET A 1 -57.76 45.43 5.10
C MET A 1 -56.32 44.94 5.21
N ALA A 2 -55.90 44.09 4.27
CA ALA A 2 -54.63 43.38 4.31
C ALA A 2 -53.49 44.37 4.03
N ALA A 3 -52.64 44.65 5.03
CA ALA A 3 -51.34 45.22 4.77
C ALA A 3 -50.55 44.16 4.01
N ALA A 4 -50.41 44.38 2.70
CA ALA A 4 -49.69 43.51 1.80
C ALA A 4 -48.26 43.28 2.29
N ASP A 5 -47.81 42.05 2.08
CA ASP A 5 -46.48 41.48 2.29
C ASP A 5 -45.43 42.25 1.48
N ALA A 6 -45.15 43.50 1.87
CA ALA A 6 -44.10 44.30 1.26
C ALA A 6 -42.75 43.68 1.67
N PRO A 7 -41.85 43.40 0.72
CA PRO A 7 -40.54 42.83 1.05
C PRO A 7 -39.85 43.74 2.05
N ARG A 8 -39.60 43.22 3.25
CA ARG A 8 -38.90 43.94 4.30
C ARG A 8 -37.44 44.05 3.88
N LEU A 9 -37.06 45.21 3.36
CA LEU A 9 -35.68 45.53 3.03
C LEU A 9 -34.83 45.45 4.29
N LEU A 10 -33.70 44.78 4.18
CA LEU A 10 -32.71 44.68 5.26
C LEU A 10 -31.75 45.87 5.23
N TRP A 11 -31.59 46.53 4.08
CA TRP A 11 -30.75 47.70 3.95
C TRP A 11 -31.36 48.93 4.64
N ASN A 12 -30.57 49.64 5.44
CA ASN A 12 -31.01 50.85 6.12
C ASN A 12 -31.19 51.99 5.11
N ALA A 13 -32.43 52.48 4.95
CA ALA A 13 -32.75 53.56 4.02
C ALA A 13 -32.07 54.89 4.39
N GLU A 14 -31.77 55.12 5.68
CA GLU A 14 -31.06 56.33 6.11
C GLU A 14 -29.66 56.43 5.47
N ASN A 15 -28.97 55.30 5.26
CA ASN A 15 -27.66 55.30 4.60
C ASN A 15 -27.73 55.86 3.16
N VAL A 16 -28.85 55.68 2.45
CA VAL A 16 -29.05 56.22 1.10
C VAL A 16 -29.28 57.73 1.16
N LYS A 17 -29.96 58.23 2.20
CA LYS A 17 -30.13 59.67 2.44
C LYS A 17 -28.80 60.33 2.77
N ASP A 18 -28.00 59.72 3.66
CA ASP A 18 -26.68 60.24 4.05
C ASP A 18 -25.76 60.40 2.82
N VAL A 19 -25.78 59.43 1.90
CA VAL A 19 -25.04 59.52 0.64
C VAL A 19 -25.60 60.62 -0.26
N ALA A 20 -26.92 60.79 -0.36
CA ALA A 20 -27.53 61.87 -1.14
C ALA A 20 -27.13 63.26 -0.61
N GLU A 21 -27.16 63.44 0.71
CA GLU A 21 -26.72 64.67 1.38
C GLU A 21 -25.23 64.94 1.16
N SER A 22 -24.38 63.91 1.15
CA SER A 22 -22.94 64.05 0.88
C SER A 22 -22.62 64.60 -0.52
N VAL A 23 -23.52 64.38 -1.48
CA VAL A 23 -23.44 64.90 -2.86
C VAL A 23 -24.13 66.28 -2.99
N GLY A 24 -24.76 66.78 -1.91
CA GLY A 24 -25.43 68.07 -1.86
C GLY A 24 -26.92 68.03 -2.20
N ILE A 25 -27.55 66.85 -2.22
CA ILE A 25 -28.99 66.69 -2.46
C ILE A 25 -29.71 66.66 -1.10
N GLY A 26 -30.29 67.80 -0.68
CA GLY A 26 -30.89 67.93 0.64
C GLY A 26 -32.32 67.38 0.81
N ASN A 27 -33.03 67.05 -0.27
CA ASN A 27 -34.37 66.44 -0.17
C ASN A 27 -34.59 65.43 -1.31
N LEU A 28 -34.74 64.16 -0.95
CA LEU A 28 -34.98 63.06 -1.88
C LEU A 28 -36.43 62.60 -1.76
N ASN A 29 -37.13 62.44 -2.89
CA ASN A 29 -38.50 61.93 -2.89
C ASN A 29 -38.57 60.50 -2.30
N ASP A 30 -39.59 60.21 -1.49
CA ASP A 30 -39.74 58.92 -0.79
C ASP A 30 -39.81 57.72 -1.74
N ASP A 31 -40.44 57.88 -2.90
CA ASP A 31 -40.51 56.83 -3.92
C ASP A 31 -39.13 56.53 -4.53
N ALA A 32 -38.31 57.56 -4.73
CA ALA A 32 -36.95 57.41 -5.25
C ALA A 32 -36.04 56.76 -4.20
N LEU A 33 -36.16 57.17 -2.93
CA LEU A 33 -35.44 56.56 -1.81
C LEU A 33 -35.74 55.06 -1.70
N LYS A 34 -37.02 54.68 -1.79
CA LYS A 34 -37.44 53.29 -1.74
C LYS A 34 -36.86 52.48 -2.91
N ALA A 35 -36.96 52.99 -4.14
CA ALA A 35 -36.44 52.31 -5.33
C ALA A 35 -34.92 52.12 -5.27
N LEU A 36 -34.17 53.15 -4.85
CA LEU A 36 -32.72 53.08 -4.71
C LEU A 36 -32.30 52.10 -3.62
N THR A 37 -32.99 52.09 -2.47
CA THR A 37 -32.72 51.14 -1.38
C THR A 37 -32.91 49.69 -1.86
N GLN A 38 -33.96 49.42 -2.63
CA GLN A 38 -34.22 48.10 -3.22
C GLN A 38 -33.14 47.67 -4.20
N ASP A 39 -32.71 48.57 -5.08
CA ASP A 39 -31.67 48.26 -6.06
C ASP A 39 -30.32 48.01 -5.37
N VAL A 40 -29.93 48.84 -4.38
CA VAL A 40 -28.69 48.65 -3.61
C VAL A 40 -28.65 47.27 -2.94
N GLU A 41 -29.73 46.89 -2.25
CA GLU A 41 -29.82 45.57 -1.60
C GLU A 41 -29.72 44.42 -2.62
N TYR A 42 -30.38 44.55 -3.76
CA TYR A 42 -30.30 43.58 -4.86
C TYR A 42 -28.87 43.45 -5.41
N ARG A 43 -28.18 44.57 -5.67
CA ARG A 43 -26.79 44.58 -6.17
C ARG A 43 -25.82 43.96 -5.16
N ILE A 44 -25.96 44.27 -3.88
CA ILE A 44 -25.16 43.63 -2.81
C ILE A 44 -25.40 42.12 -2.80
N GLY A 45 -26.66 41.69 -2.92
CA GLY A 45 -27.01 40.27 -3.03
C GLY A 45 -26.35 39.59 -4.23
N GLN A 46 -26.33 40.24 -5.40
CA GLN A 46 -25.66 39.72 -6.60
C GLN A 46 -24.15 39.52 -6.36
N VAL A 47 -23.47 40.50 -5.77
CA VAL A 47 -22.03 40.41 -5.45
C VAL A 47 -21.77 39.27 -4.47
N ILE A 48 -22.58 39.13 -3.42
CA ILE A 48 -22.43 38.07 -2.42
C ILE A 48 -22.62 36.69 -3.04
N ILE A 49 -23.64 36.51 -3.89
CA ILE A 49 -23.92 35.23 -4.54
C ILE A 49 -22.75 34.81 -5.45
N GLU A 50 -22.21 35.73 -6.23
CA GLU A 50 -21.06 35.44 -7.10
C GLU A 50 -19.79 35.17 -6.28
N ALA A 51 -19.55 35.92 -5.20
CA ALA A 51 -18.42 35.68 -4.30
C ALA A 51 -18.52 34.31 -3.61
N LEU A 52 -19.73 33.89 -3.20
CA LEU A 52 -19.97 32.55 -2.65
C LEU A 52 -19.73 31.44 -3.69
N ARG A 53 -20.06 31.68 -4.96
CA ARG A 53 -19.77 30.75 -6.06
C ARG A 53 -18.26 30.55 -6.21
N LEU A 54 -17.49 31.64 -6.19
CA LEU A 54 -16.03 31.62 -6.28
C LEU A 54 -15.38 30.94 -5.06
N MET A 55 -15.86 31.23 -3.85
CA MET A 55 -15.40 30.57 -2.62
C MET A 55 -15.59 29.05 -2.67
N ARG A 56 -16.78 28.60 -3.11
CA ARG A 56 -17.09 27.16 -3.27
C ARG A 56 -16.25 26.52 -4.37
N ALA A 57 -16.01 27.23 -5.48
CA ALA A 57 -15.11 26.76 -6.54
C ALA A 57 -13.68 26.59 -6.03
N ALA A 58 -13.23 27.46 -5.12
CA ALA A 58 -11.95 27.36 -4.43
C ALA A 58 -11.91 26.30 -3.30
N ARG A 59 -12.99 25.53 -3.10
CA ARG A 59 -13.15 24.49 -2.06
C ARG A 59 -12.93 25.01 -0.64
N ARG A 60 -13.25 26.28 -0.38
CA ARG A 60 -13.20 26.91 0.95
C ARG A 60 -14.61 27.03 1.54
N THR A 61 -14.68 27.09 2.86
CA THR A 61 -15.91 27.35 3.63
C THR A 61 -15.96 28.77 4.19
N THR A 62 -14.85 29.50 4.15
CA THR A 62 -14.71 30.88 4.60
C THR A 62 -14.57 31.81 3.40
N LEU A 63 -15.45 32.82 3.35
CA LEU A 63 -15.44 33.85 2.32
C LEU A 63 -14.32 34.85 2.62
N THR A 64 -13.49 35.15 1.63
CA THR A 64 -12.36 36.08 1.76
C THR A 64 -12.58 37.33 0.91
N VAL A 65 -11.84 38.40 1.20
CA VAL A 65 -11.86 39.65 0.41
C VAL A 65 -11.54 39.41 -1.07
N ASN A 66 -10.66 38.44 -1.35
CA ASN A 66 -10.30 38.06 -2.72
C ASN A 66 -11.49 37.48 -3.49
N ASP A 67 -12.39 36.75 -2.84
CA ASP A 67 -13.59 36.21 -3.49
C ASP A 67 -14.54 37.34 -3.91
N VAL A 68 -14.72 38.35 -3.06
CA VAL A 68 -15.52 39.54 -3.36
C VAL A 68 -14.86 40.39 -4.44
N SER A 69 -13.54 40.58 -4.37
CA SER A 69 -12.78 41.35 -5.36
C SER A 69 -12.85 40.71 -6.76
N LEU A 70 -12.84 39.38 -6.83
CA LEU A 70 -13.05 38.64 -8.07
C LEU A 70 -14.50 38.71 -8.53
N ALA A 71 -15.47 38.66 -7.62
CA ALA A 71 -16.89 38.82 -7.97
C ALA A 71 -17.17 40.21 -8.58
N LEU A 72 -16.58 41.27 -8.03
CA LEU A 72 -16.68 42.62 -8.59
C LEU A 72 -16.14 42.68 -10.03
N LYS A 73 -14.99 42.05 -10.28
CA LYS A 73 -14.42 41.96 -11.64
C LYS A 73 -15.32 41.17 -12.60
N VAL A 74 -15.96 40.09 -12.14
CA VAL A 74 -16.87 39.28 -12.98
C VAL A 74 -18.15 40.05 -13.30
N LEU A 75 -18.60 40.92 -12.39
CA LEU A 75 -19.78 41.76 -12.57
C LEU A 75 -19.46 43.10 -13.26
N ASP A 76 -18.24 43.25 -13.80
CA ASP A 76 -17.74 44.48 -14.44
C ASP A 76 -17.87 45.74 -13.54
N VAL A 77 -17.74 45.56 -12.22
CA VAL A 77 -17.72 46.64 -11.24
C VAL A 77 -16.28 47.10 -11.02
N GLU A 78 -16.10 48.41 -10.80
CA GLU A 78 -14.80 49.00 -10.50
C GLU A 78 -14.14 48.32 -9.27
N PRO A 79 -12.84 48.01 -9.33
CA PRO A 79 -12.17 47.32 -8.25
C PRO A 79 -11.99 48.21 -7.02
N LEU A 80 -12.31 47.65 -5.85
CA LEU A 80 -12.08 48.31 -4.56
C LEU A 80 -10.69 47.96 -4.02
N TYR A 81 -9.83 48.97 -3.88
CA TYR A 81 -8.47 48.82 -3.35
C TYR A 81 -8.39 49.09 -1.84
N GLY A 82 -7.33 48.61 -1.19
CA GLY A 82 -7.05 48.88 0.22
C GLY A 82 -7.50 47.80 1.23
N TYR A 83 -8.08 46.69 0.76
CA TYR A 83 -8.63 45.63 1.62
C TYR A 83 -7.72 44.38 1.75
N ASP A 84 -6.47 44.44 1.29
CA ASP A 84 -5.51 43.32 1.35
C ASP A 84 -4.65 43.32 2.64
N SER A 85 -4.90 44.28 3.53
CA SER A 85 -4.17 44.41 4.80
C SER A 85 -4.53 43.27 5.75
N THR A 86 -3.51 42.70 6.41
CA THR A 86 -3.72 41.71 7.49
C THR A 86 -4.16 42.35 8.80
N ARG A 87 -4.25 43.69 8.87
CA ARG A 87 -4.72 44.41 10.06
C ARG A 87 -6.25 44.40 10.09
N PRO A 88 -6.88 43.99 11.20
CA PRO A 88 -8.33 44.04 11.31
C PRO A 88 -8.81 45.49 11.31
N LEU A 89 -9.95 45.75 10.64
CA LEU A 89 -10.63 47.04 10.69
C LEU A 89 -11.10 47.35 12.10
N ARG A 90 -10.83 48.57 12.58
CA ARG A 90 -11.33 49.09 13.85
C ARG A 90 -12.36 50.16 13.58
N TYR A 91 -13.55 49.97 14.12
CA TYR A 91 -14.65 50.92 14.00
C TYR A 91 -14.72 51.74 15.30
N GLY A 92 -14.50 53.04 15.19
CA GLY A 92 -14.75 54.01 16.24
C GLY A 92 -16.21 54.48 16.19
N GLU A 93 -16.76 54.85 17.35
CA GLU A 93 -18.11 55.42 17.46
C GLU A 93 -18.01 56.90 17.84
N ALA A 94 -18.70 57.75 17.07
CA ALA A 94 -18.89 59.17 17.35
C ALA A 94 -20.39 59.48 17.41
N SER A 95 -20.83 60.37 18.30
CA SER A 95 -22.24 60.77 18.40
C SER A 95 -22.45 62.15 17.80
N MET A 96 -23.34 62.25 16.81
CA MET A 96 -23.75 63.53 16.20
C MET A 96 -24.90 64.21 16.98
N GLY A 97 -25.49 63.51 17.96
CA GLY A 97 -26.66 63.94 18.72
C GLY A 97 -27.42 62.76 19.36
N PRO A 98 -28.52 63.01 20.08
CA PRO A 98 -29.28 61.96 20.74
C PRO A 98 -29.87 60.97 19.72
N GLY A 99 -29.44 59.70 19.76
CA GLY A 99 -30.02 58.61 18.99
C GLY A 99 -29.44 58.36 17.58
N GLN A 100 -28.37 59.06 17.19
CA GLN A 100 -27.68 58.86 15.91
C GLN A 100 -26.19 58.52 16.14
N PRO A 101 -25.84 57.22 16.27
CA PRO A 101 -24.45 56.79 16.34
C PRO A 101 -23.84 56.79 14.93
N LEU A 102 -22.71 57.49 14.78
CA LEU A 102 -21.88 57.50 13.56
C LEU A 102 -20.68 56.59 13.78
N PHE A 103 -20.52 55.58 12.94
CA PHE A 103 -19.35 54.73 12.96
C PHE A 103 -18.35 55.20 11.91
N TYR A 104 -17.08 55.31 12.29
CA TYR A 104 -15.99 55.64 11.37
C TYR A 104 -14.88 54.61 11.49
N ILE A 105 -14.10 54.46 10.41
CA ILE A 105 -12.92 53.60 10.43
C ILE A 105 -11.77 54.42 11.02
N GLU A 106 -11.18 53.92 12.11
CA GLU A 106 -9.98 54.54 12.69
C GLU A 106 -8.80 54.30 11.75
N ASP A 107 -8.19 55.39 11.27
CA ASP A 107 -6.97 55.35 10.47
C ASP A 107 -5.79 55.88 11.31
N GLU A 108 -4.88 54.98 11.69
CA GLU A 108 -3.70 55.32 12.48
C GLU A 108 -2.57 55.76 11.55
N GLU A 109 -2.15 57.02 11.67
CA GLU A 109 -1.00 57.52 10.93
C GLU A 109 0.29 56.79 11.37
N VAL A 110 0.96 56.15 10.42
CA VAL A 110 2.20 55.41 10.66
C VAL A 110 3.39 56.17 10.08
N ASP A 111 4.41 56.38 10.90
CA ASP A 111 5.69 56.95 10.49
C ASP A 111 6.43 56.03 9.50
N PHE A 112 6.89 56.59 8.38
CA PHE A 112 7.61 55.87 7.33
C PHE A 112 8.90 55.23 7.83
N GLU A 113 9.63 55.85 8.76
CA GLU A 113 10.85 55.24 9.31
C GLU A 113 10.57 53.94 10.05
N LYS A 114 9.43 53.87 10.75
CA LYS A 114 8.98 52.64 11.43
C LYS A 114 8.61 51.55 10.45
N LEU A 115 7.98 51.91 9.32
CA LEU A 115 7.58 50.96 8.29
C LEU A 115 8.80 50.39 7.54
N ILE A 116 9.77 51.24 7.19
CA ILE A 116 10.99 50.83 6.48
C ILE A 116 11.86 49.91 7.34
N ASN A 117 11.95 50.20 8.65
CA ASN A 117 12.74 49.41 9.58
C ASN A 117 11.98 48.19 10.15
N ALA A 118 10.74 47.94 9.68
CA ALA A 118 9.96 46.79 10.12
C ALA A 118 10.60 45.48 9.63
N PRO A 119 10.65 44.43 10.46
CA PRO A 119 11.21 43.15 10.06
C PRO A 119 10.33 42.48 8.99
N LEU A 120 10.98 41.78 8.06
CA LEU A 120 10.29 41.00 7.04
C LEU A 120 9.44 39.89 7.67
N PRO A 121 8.27 39.57 7.08
CA PRO A 121 7.42 38.49 7.57
C PRO A 121 8.10 37.12 7.37
N LYS A 122 7.73 36.15 8.22
CA LYS A 122 8.21 34.77 8.10
C LYS A 122 7.53 34.09 6.92
N VAL A 123 8.33 33.42 6.09
CA VAL A 123 7.82 32.64 4.96
C VAL A 123 7.45 31.22 5.43
N PRO A 124 6.24 30.72 5.14
CA PRO A 124 5.86 29.32 5.41
C PRO A 124 6.73 28.33 4.63
N ARG A 125 6.72 27.05 5.03
CA ARG A 125 7.36 25.99 4.25
C ARG A 125 6.58 25.72 2.97
N ASP A 126 7.28 25.23 1.95
CA ASP A 126 6.66 24.76 0.72
C ASP A 126 5.67 23.61 0.97
N MET A 127 4.69 23.49 0.08
CA MET A 127 3.66 22.45 0.13
C MET A 127 4.29 21.06 -0.02
N SER A 128 4.02 20.19 0.94
CA SER A 128 4.32 18.76 0.88
C SER A 128 3.07 17.95 1.25
N PHE A 129 3.03 16.68 0.83
CA PHE A 129 1.97 15.75 1.19
C PHE A 129 2.51 14.65 2.09
N THR A 130 1.67 14.18 3.02
CA THR A 130 1.97 13.04 3.89
C THR A 130 0.83 12.04 3.75
N ALA A 131 1.14 10.83 3.28
CA ALA A 131 0.16 9.75 3.14
C ALA A 131 0.12 8.87 4.40
N HIS A 132 -1.08 8.41 4.74
CA HIS A 132 -1.30 7.42 5.79
C HIS A 132 -2.54 6.58 5.47
N TRP A 133 -2.68 5.43 6.13
CA TRP A 133 -3.86 4.58 5.98
C TRP A 133 -5.02 5.14 6.80
N LEU A 134 -6.05 5.63 6.10
CA LEU A 134 -7.30 6.08 6.74
C LEU A 134 -8.17 4.89 7.17
N ALA A 135 -8.24 3.84 6.36
CA ALA A 135 -9.00 2.63 6.65
C ALA A 135 -8.37 1.41 5.99
N ILE A 136 -8.49 0.25 6.65
CA ILE A 136 -8.12 -1.07 6.15
C ILE A 136 -9.35 -1.96 6.39
N GLU A 137 -9.92 -2.56 5.34
CA GLU A 137 -11.14 -3.39 5.43
C GLU A 137 -12.32 -2.65 6.10
N GLY A 138 -12.45 -1.34 5.85
CA GLY A 138 -13.49 -0.50 6.45
C GLY A 138 -13.27 -0.13 7.92
N VAL A 139 -12.17 -0.59 8.54
CA VAL A 139 -11.79 -0.24 9.91
C VAL A 139 -10.67 0.81 9.89
N GLN A 140 -10.85 1.88 10.65
CA GLN A 140 -9.83 2.92 10.80
C GLN A 140 -8.72 2.45 11.76
N PRO A 141 -7.44 2.39 11.34
CA PRO A 141 -6.35 2.03 12.23
C PRO A 141 -6.07 3.13 13.25
N ALA A 142 -5.72 2.74 14.47
CA ALA A 142 -5.36 3.67 15.56
C ALA A 142 -3.92 4.20 15.40
N ILE A 143 -3.72 5.05 14.38
CA ILE A 143 -2.47 5.79 14.17
C ILE A 143 -2.64 7.26 14.60
N PRO A 144 -1.58 7.98 14.97
CA PRO A 144 -1.68 9.37 15.43
C PRO A 144 -2.34 10.33 14.44
N GLN A 145 -2.31 10.02 13.15
CA GLN A 145 -2.92 10.84 12.09
C GLN A 145 -4.44 10.65 11.98
N ASN A 146 -4.98 9.55 12.50
CA ASN A 146 -6.41 9.25 12.47
C ASN A 146 -7.08 9.77 13.77
N PRO A 147 -8.29 10.35 13.68
CA PRO A 147 -9.02 10.82 14.85
C PRO A 147 -9.31 9.66 15.82
N ALA A 148 -9.12 9.90 17.11
CA ALA A 148 -9.62 8.96 18.11
C ALA A 148 -11.15 9.03 18.15
N THR A 149 -11.80 7.90 18.40
CA THR A 149 -13.26 7.83 18.54
C THR A 149 -13.81 8.77 19.62
N VAL A 150 -12.99 9.14 20.60
CA VAL A 150 -13.32 10.09 21.66
C VAL A 150 -13.39 11.54 21.14
N ASP A 151 -12.53 11.91 20.20
CA ASP A 151 -12.47 13.27 19.61
C ASP A 151 -13.65 13.54 18.66
N SER A 152 -14.24 12.49 18.09
CA SER A 152 -15.42 12.61 17.22
C SER A 152 -16.71 13.06 17.96
N ARG A 153 -16.72 13.02 19.30
CA ARG A 153 -17.86 13.46 20.12
C ARG A 153 -17.83 14.94 20.49
N SER A 154 -16.67 15.59 20.41
CA SER A 154 -16.48 16.98 20.84
C SER A 154 -16.55 18.00 19.71
N GLN A 155 -16.49 17.55 18.45
CA GLN A 155 -16.90 18.36 17.33
C GLN A 155 -18.36 18.03 17.02
N ASP A 156 -19.26 19.02 17.19
CA ASP A 156 -20.63 19.02 16.67
C ASP A 156 -20.62 18.98 15.12
N LEU A 157 -19.99 17.96 14.55
CA LEU A 157 -20.12 17.62 13.14
C LEU A 157 -21.52 17.04 13.02
N MET A 158 -22.44 17.83 12.45
CA MET A 158 -23.74 17.31 12.01
C MET A 158 -23.50 15.96 11.30
N PRO A 159 -24.13 14.87 11.74
CA PRO A 159 -23.89 13.55 11.16
C PRO A 159 -24.20 13.62 9.66
N LYS A 160 -23.15 13.49 8.84
CA LYS A 160 -23.30 13.43 7.38
C LYS A 160 -23.80 12.04 7.01
N GLY A 161 -25.11 11.87 7.06
CA GLY A 161 -25.83 10.73 6.46
C GLY A 161 -26.12 9.55 7.39
N ALA A 162 -27.17 8.82 7.05
CA ALA A 162 -27.57 7.58 7.71
C ALA A 162 -26.51 6.49 7.48
N GLY A 163 -25.71 6.21 8.51
CA GLY A 163 -24.61 5.22 8.47
C GLY A 163 -23.32 5.73 9.13
N ALA A 164 -23.19 7.03 9.37
CA ALA A 164 -21.98 7.66 9.91
C ALA A 164 -21.89 7.64 11.45
N ASN A 165 -22.66 6.80 12.16
CA ASN A 165 -22.61 6.76 13.63
C ASN A 165 -21.40 5.94 14.11
N PRO A 166 -20.33 6.57 14.65
CA PRO A 166 -19.12 5.87 15.10
C PRO A 166 -19.39 5.00 16.34
N ALA A 167 -20.52 5.22 17.01
CA ALA A 167 -20.92 4.53 18.23
C ALA A 167 -21.22 3.04 18.02
N LEU A 168 -21.61 2.60 16.81
CA LEU A 168 -21.89 1.19 16.55
C LEU A 168 -20.60 0.36 16.46
N THR A 169 -19.53 0.94 15.92
CA THR A 169 -18.22 0.28 15.75
C THR A 169 -17.44 0.20 17.07
N ALA A 170 -17.63 1.18 17.95
CA ALA A 170 -16.94 1.25 19.24
C ALA A 170 -17.35 0.16 20.24
N LEU A 171 -18.60 -0.32 20.19
CA LEU A 171 -19.07 -1.41 21.06
C LEU A 171 -18.48 -2.79 20.69
N ALA A 172 -17.92 -2.94 19.48
CA ALA A 172 -17.28 -4.17 19.02
C ALA A 172 -15.76 -4.20 19.25
N ALA A 173 -15.15 -3.04 19.57
CA ALA A 173 -13.69 -2.86 19.60
C ALA A 173 -13.10 -2.71 21.01
N SER A 174 -13.91 -2.74 22.08
CA SER A 174 -13.43 -2.51 23.45
C SER A 174 -12.71 -3.70 24.09
N ASP A 175 -12.45 -4.79 23.35
CA ASP A 175 -11.73 -5.93 23.90
C ASP A 175 -10.80 -6.55 22.85
N SER A 176 -9.54 -6.07 22.86
CA SER A 176 -8.27 -6.77 22.60
C SER A 176 -7.26 -6.01 21.71
N LEU A 177 -6.10 -5.74 22.31
CA LEU A 177 -4.81 -5.39 21.69
C LEU A 177 -4.22 -6.55 20.85
N ALA A 178 -5.07 -7.35 20.22
CA ALA A 178 -4.69 -8.39 19.30
C ALA A 178 -5.26 -8.02 17.94
N THR A 179 -4.48 -8.19 16.90
CA THR A 179 -4.92 -8.27 15.50
C THR A 179 -5.84 -9.47 15.31
N LYS A 180 -6.99 -9.50 16.00
CA LYS A 180 -8.15 -10.30 15.63
C LYS A 180 -8.94 -9.42 14.66
N PRO A 181 -9.11 -9.83 13.40
CA PRO A 181 -10.12 -9.20 12.56
C PRO A 181 -11.48 -9.55 13.18
N SER A 182 -11.99 -8.71 14.08
CA SER A 182 -13.33 -8.82 14.66
C SER A 182 -14.36 -8.13 13.77
N VAL A 183 -14.25 -8.35 12.45
CA VAL A 183 -15.41 -8.25 11.58
C VAL A 183 -15.93 -9.68 11.52
N LYS A 184 -17.11 -9.94 12.11
CA LYS A 184 -17.93 -11.07 11.65
C LYS A 184 -18.20 -10.74 10.19
N HIS A 185 -17.38 -11.24 9.26
CA HIS A 185 -17.61 -10.98 7.84
C HIS A 185 -19.04 -11.43 7.59
N ILE A 186 -19.88 -10.48 7.17
CA ILE A 186 -21.27 -10.76 6.85
C ILE A 186 -21.25 -11.42 5.49
N VAL A 187 -20.77 -12.66 5.46
CA VAL A 187 -20.68 -13.47 4.27
C VAL A 187 -22.11 -13.85 3.90
N SER A 188 -22.52 -13.54 2.67
CA SER A 188 -23.83 -13.94 2.16
C SER A 188 -23.92 -15.46 2.07
N LYS A 189 -25.16 -15.99 2.10
CA LYS A 189 -25.38 -17.44 1.90
C LYS A 189 -24.79 -17.93 0.57
N GLU A 190 -24.82 -17.09 -0.46
CA GLU A 190 -24.25 -17.39 -1.78
C GLU A 190 -22.72 -17.50 -1.75
N LEU A 191 -22.05 -16.60 -1.02
CA LEU A 191 -20.60 -16.64 -0.86
C LEU A 191 -20.15 -17.84 -0.02
N ILE A 192 -20.95 -18.26 0.97
CA ILE A 192 -20.71 -19.51 1.72
C ILE A 192 -20.83 -20.71 0.77
N LEU A 193 -21.92 -20.81 0.01
CA LEU A 193 -22.12 -21.90 -0.97
C LEU A 193 -21.03 -21.92 -2.05
N TYR A 194 -20.56 -20.75 -2.49
CA TYR A 194 -19.44 -20.63 -3.39
C TYR A 194 -18.17 -21.20 -2.75
N PHE A 195 -17.84 -20.76 -1.53
CA PHE A 195 -16.67 -21.23 -0.79
C PHE A 195 -16.71 -22.75 -0.58
N ASP A 196 -17.84 -23.31 -0.17
CA ASP A 196 -18.02 -24.74 0.04
C ASP A 196 -17.83 -25.53 -1.27
N LYS A 197 -18.36 -25.03 -2.39
CA LYS A 197 -18.16 -25.64 -3.72
C LYS A 197 -16.70 -25.61 -4.16
N ILE A 198 -16.00 -24.51 -3.91
CA ILE A 198 -14.57 -24.39 -4.22
C ILE A 198 -13.77 -25.37 -3.36
N GLN A 199 -14.07 -25.49 -2.06
CA GLN A 199 -13.40 -26.46 -1.18
C GLN A 199 -13.60 -27.90 -1.67
N ALA A 200 -14.85 -28.27 -1.98
CA ALA A 200 -15.15 -29.62 -2.46
C ALA A 200 -14.44 -29.93 -3.79
N ALA A 201 -14.47 -29.01 -4.76
CA ALA A 201 -13.84 -29.20 -6.06
C ALA A 201 -12.31 -29.25 -5.99
N ILE A 202 -11.70 -28.52 -5.05
CA ILE A 202 -10.24 -28.50 -4.88
C ILE A 202 -9.73 -29.76 -4.16
N LEU A 203 -10.47 -30.27 -3.18
CA LEU A 203 -10.06 -31.42 -2.36
C LEU A 203 -10.49 -32.78 -2.93
N ASP A 204 -11.31 -32.83 -3.98
CA ASP A 204 -11.66 -34.08 -4.66
C ASP A 204 -10.43 -34.64 -5.38
N ASP A 205 -9.92 -35.80 -4.96
CA ASP A 205 -8.74 -36.48 -5.51
C ASP A 205 -9.12 -37.53 -6.59
N ASN A 206 -10.36 -37.55 -7.04
CA ASN A 206 -10.75 -38.46 -8.12
C ASN A 206 -9.99 -38.11 -9.42
N PRO A 207 -9.27 -39.08 -10.04
CA PRO A 207 -8.51 -38.86 -11.28
C PRO A 207 -9.38 -38.71 -12.53
N ASP A 208 -10.71 -38.81 -12.42
CA ASP A 208 -11.63 -38.58 -13.54
C ASP A 208 -11.38 -37.22 -14.22
N ASP A 209 -11.28 -37.22 -15.56
CA ASP A 209 -10.99 -36.02 -16.37
C ASP A 209 -11.99 -34.87 -16.09
N GLU A 210 -13.25 -35.21 -15.81
CA GLU A 210 -14.27 -34.22 -15.46
C GLU A 210 -13.98 -33.53 -14.13
N VAL A 211 -13.51 -34.27 -13.12
CA VAL A 211 -13.16 -33.75 -11.79
C VAL A 211 -11.91 -32.87 -11.89
N VAL A 212 -10.91 -33.30 -12.64
CA VAL A 212 -9.71 -32.48 -12.92
C VAL A 212 -10.10 -31.18 -13.62
N ARG A 213 -11.02 -31.22 -14.59
CA ARG A 213 -11.54 -30.02 -15.25
C ARG A 213 -12.29 -29.10 -14.29
N LEU A 214 -13.12 -29.66 -13.40
CA LEU A 214 -13.83 -28.90 -12.37
C LEU A 214 -12.85 -28.21 -11.40
N ARG A 215 -11.77 -28.90 -11.01
CA ARG A 215 -10.70 -28.34 -10.18
C ARG A 215 -10.02 -27.13 -10.83
N HIS A 216 -9.66 -27.26 -12.11
CA HIS A 216 -9.07 -26.16 -12.87
C HIS A 216 -10.05 -25.00 -13.04
N ALA A 217 -11.34 -25.29 -13.27
CA ALA A 217 -12.38 -24.26 -13.35
C ALA A 217 -12.57 -23.54 -12.01
N ALA A 218 -12.52 -24.25 -10.88
CA ALA A 218 -12.58 -23.67 -9.54
C ALA A 218 -11.40 -22.72 -9.28
N LEU A 219 -10.17 -23.13 -9.61
CA LEU A 219 -8.97 -22.28 -9.50
C LEU A 219 -9.03 -21.06 -10.45
N GLY A 220 -9.53 -21.26 -11.67
CA GLY A 220 -9.78 -20.17 -12.62
C GLY A 220 -10.80 -19.17 -12.11
N SER A 221 -11.88 -19.64 -11.48
CA SER A 221 -12.88 -18.79 -10.84
C SER A 221 -12.27 -17.92 -9.74
N VAL A 222 -11.40 -18.48 -8.88
CA VAL A 222 -10.71 -17.71 -7.83
C VAL A 222 -9.75 -16.67 -8.42
N ARG A 223 -9.10 -16.99 -9.54
CA ARG A 223 -8.17 -16.08 -10.23
C ARG A 223 -8.87 -14.85 -10.83
N ASP A 224 -10.06 -15.02 -11.38
CA ASP A 224 -10.70 -13.98 -12.20
C ASP A 224 -11.88 -13.26 -11.51
N ASP A 225 -12.47 -13.85 -10.46
CA ASP A 225 -13.64 -13.26 -9.79
C ASP A 225 -13.28 -12.06 -8.89
N PRO A 226 -13.86 -10.86 -9.13
CA PRO A 226 -13.62 -9.66 -8.32
C PRO A 226 -14.40 -9.64 -6.99
N GLY A 227 -15.43 -10.47 -6.82
CA GLY A 227 -16.35 -10.45 -5.68
C GLY A 227 -15.82 -11.12 -4.40
N LEU A 228 -14.59 -11.62 -4.41
CA LEU A 228 -14.06 -12.52 -3.38
C LEU A 228 -13.43 -11.83 -2.17
N HIS A 229 -13.47 -10.50 -2.10
CA HIS A 229 -12.76 -9.74 -1.06
C HIS A 229 -13.12 -10.18 0.37
N GLN A 230 -14.40 -10.41 0.65
CA GLN A 230 -14.87 -10.87 1.97
C GLN A 230 -14.43 -12.30 2.31
N LEU A 231 -14.11 -13.12 1.30
CA LEU A 231 -13.69 -14.51 1.47
C LEU A 231 -12.18 -14.66 1.64
N ILE A 232 -11.37 -13.62 1.37
CA ILE A 232 -9.91 -13.68 1.46
C ILE A 232 -9.44 -14.24 2.82
N PRO A 233 -9.92 -13.75 3.98
CA PRO A 233 -9.45 -14.26 5.28
C PRO A 233 -9.83 -15.73 5.49
N TYR A 234 -10.96 -16.17 4.96
CA TYR A 234 -11.41 -17.57 5.02
C TYR A 234 -10.55 -18.47 4.15
N PHE A 235 -10.21 -18.05 2.93
CA PHE A 235 -9.26 -18.77 2.08
C PHE A 235 -7.88 -18.89 2.73
N ILE A 236 -7.37 -17.81 3.32
CA ILE A 236 -6.06 -17.83 3.99
C ILE A 236 -6.08 -18.78 5.19
N ASN A 237 -7.10 -18.70 6.04
CA ASN A 237 -7.25 -19.61 7.17
C ASN A 237 -7.41 -21.06 6.71
N PHE A 238 -8.18 -21.31 5.67
CA PHE A 238 -8.33 -22.64 5.08
C PHE A 238 -6.99 -23.20 4.55
N ILE A 239 -6.22 -22.39 3.81
CA ILE A 239 -4.88 -22.77 3.34
C ILE A 239 -3.96 -23.07 4.52
N MET A 240 -3.93 -22.20 5.54
CA MET A 240 -3.07 -22.40 6.72
C MET A 240 -3.45 -23.66 7.50
N ASP A 241 -4.75 -23.90 7.69
CA ASP A 241 -5.26 -25.04 8.43
C ASP A 241 -4.95 -26.37 7.71
N ARG A 242 -5.21 -26.42 6.39
CA ARG A 242 -4.92 -27.60 5.57
C ARG A 242 -3.44 -27.91 5.50
N VAL A 243 -2.58 -26.90 5.31
CA VAL A 243 -1.13 -27.08 5.27
C VAL A 243 -0.56 -27.51 6.62
N THR A 244 -1.14 -27.05 7.74
CA THR A 244 -0.62 -27.39 9.08
C THR A 244 -1.05 -28.79 9.52
N HIS A 245 -2.29 -29.20 9.22
CA HIS A 245 -2.84 -30.47 9.68
C HIS A 245 -2.62 -31.66 8.72
N HIS A 246 -2.37 -31.41 7.43
CA HIS A 246 -2.23 -32.44 6.40
C HIS A 246 -0.86 -32.36 5.71
N LEU A 247 0.23 -32.36 6.51
CA LEU A 247 1.60 -32.33 5.99
C LEU A 247 2.02 -33.66 5.32
N ASP A 248 1.27 -34.72 5.59
CA ASP A 248 1.42 -36.08 5.09
C ASP A 248 0.74 -36.32 3.74
N ASP A 249 -0.14 -35.42 3.30
CA ASP A 249 -0.82 -35.52 2.00
C ASP A 249 -0.28 -34.51 0.98
N THR A 250 0.56 -34.99 0.07
CA THR A 250 1.15 -34.17 -1.00
C THR A 250 0.10 -33.61 -1.97
N PHE A 251 -1.03 -34.30 -2.18
CA PHE A 251 -2.10 -33.81 -3.05
C PHE A 251 -2.72 -32.54 -2.47
N THR A 252 -3.21 -32.59 -1.22
CA THR A 252 -3.78 -31.42 -0.53
C THR A 252 -2.80 -30.25 -0.52
N LEU A 253 -1.51 -30.48 -0.24
CA LEU A 253 -0.51 -29.41 -0.23
C LEU A 253 -0.30 -28.78 -1.61
N LYS A 254 -0.23 -29.58 -2.69
CA LYS A 254 -0.15 -29.07 -4.07
C LYS A 254 -1.38 -28.21 -4.40
N GLN A 255 -2.57 -28.64 -3.99
CA GLN A 255 -3.80 -27.88 -4.19
C GLN A 255 -3.84 -26.56 -3.41
N MET A 256 -3.36 -26.54 -2.16
CA MET A 256 -3.27 -25.30 -1.37
C MET A 256 -2.27 -24.30 -1.96
N MET A 257 -1.17 -24.79 -2.54
CA MET A 257 -0.21 -23.93 -3.26
C MET A 257 -0.81 -23.38 -4.56
N ALA A 258 -1.56 -24.21 -5.31
CA ALA A 258 -2.27 -23.76 -6.51
C ALA A 258 -3.36 -22.72 -6.20
N LEU A 259 -4.09 -22.90 -5.10
CA LEU A 259 -5.07 -21.90 -4.62
C LEU A 259 -4.38 -20.60 -4.19
N THR A 260 -3.23 -20.69 -3.50
CA THR A 260 -2.40 -19.52 -3.16
C THR A 260 -1.96 -18.78 -4.42
N HIS A 261 -1.55 -19.51 -5.46
CA HIS A 261 -1.19 -18.93 -6.76
C HIS A 261 -2.36 -18.20 -7.41
N ALA A 262 -3.54 -18.83 -7.48
CA ALA A 262 -4.75 -18.24 -8.05
C ALA A 262 -5.16 -16.95 -7.34
N LEU A 263 -5.11 -16.93 -6.00
CA LEU A 263 -5.38 -15.71 -5.22
C LEU A 263 -4.38 -14.60 -5.55
N ILE A 264 -3.09 -14.91 -5.64
CA ILE A 264 -2.06 -13.92 -5.95
C ILE A 264 -2.27 -13.38 -7.37
N GLU A 265 -2.55 -14.21 -8.37
CA GLU A 265 -2.72 -13.77 -9.76
C GLU A 265 -3.92 -12.84 -9.97
N ASN A 266 -4.94 -12.93 -9.11
CA ASN A 266 -6.10 -12.06 -9.15
C ASN A 266 -5.71 -10.58 -8.94
N LYS A 267 -6.01 -9.73 -9.92
CA LYS A 267 -5.67 -8.29 -9.90
C LYS A 267 -6.72 -7.43 -9.21
N SER A 268 -7.95 -7.93 -9.07
CA SER A 268 -9.04 -7.22 -8.38
C SER A 268 -8.97 -7.32 -6.86
N LEU A 269 -8.18 -8.26 -6.31
CA LEU A 269 -8.06 -8.45 -4.88
C LEU A 269 -6.88 -7.65 -4.31
N PHE A 270 -7.14 -6.90 -3.24
CA PHE A 270 -6.12 -6.23 -2.46
C PHE A 270 -5.56 -7.17 -1.38
N LEU A 271 -4.41 -7.80 -1.66
CA LEU A 271 -3.78 -8.81 -0.80
C LEU A 271 -2.62 -8.29 0.06
N ASP A 272 -2.26 -7.02 -0.06
CA ASP A 272 -1.11 -6.44 0.66
C ASP A 272 -1.15 -6.64 2.19
N PRO A 273 -2.31 -6.47 2.88
CA PRO A 273 -2.39 -6.72 4.32
C PRO A 273 -2.15 -8.20 4.67
N TYR A 274 -2.40 -9.09 3.72
CA TYR A 274 -2.38 -10.54 3.87
C TYR A 274 -1.12 -11.21 3.35
N ALA A 275 -0.17 -10.45 2.78
CA ALA A 275 1.05 -10.99 2.18
C ALA A 275 1.90 -11.79 3.18
N SER A 276 2.04 -11.33 4.43
CA SER A 276 2.79 -12.09 5.45
C SER A 276 2.07 -13.38 5.88
N PRO A 277 0.76 -13.37 6.22
CA PRO A 277 0.00 -14.59 6.45
C PRO A 277 0.04 -15.58 5.28
N LEU A 278 -0.10 -15.12 4.03
CA LEU A 278 -0.03 -15.97 2.83
C LEU A 278 1.36 -16.59 2.62
N SER A 279 2.43 -15.90 3.00
CA SER A 279 3.78 -16.44 2.89
C SER A 279 4.09 -17.58 3.87
N ALA A 280 3.38 -17.64 5.01
CA ALA A 280 3.64 -18.63 6.06
C ALA A 280 3.37 -20.09 5.61
N PRO A 281 2.20 -20.46 5.04
CA PRO A 281 1.97 -21.83 4.56
C PRO A 281 2.93 -22.21 3.42
N ALA A 282 3.26 -21.26 2.52
CA ALA A 282 4.24 -21.52 1.47
C ALA A 282 5.65 -21.78 2.04
N LEU A 283 6.08 -21.04 3.07
CA LEU A 283 7.33 -21.32 3.78
C LEU A 283 7.31 -22.67 4.50
N THR A 284 6.17 -23.08 5.06
CA THR A 284 6.03 -24.40 5.68
C THR A 284 6.21 -25.51 4.65
N CYS A 285 5.51 -25.46 3.51
CA CYS A 285 5.68 -26.42 2.41
C CYS A 285 7.12 -26.42 1.86
N LEU A 286 7.81 -25.28 1.89
CA LEU A 286 9.18 -25.16 1.42
C LEU A 286 10.21 -25.78 2.39
N LEU A 287 10.03 -25.58 3.70
CA LEU A 287 11.05 -25.87 4.73
C LEU A 287 10.66 -27.00 5.71
N ALA A 288 9.54 -27.69 5.46
CA ALA A 288 9.11 -28.82 6.27
C ALA A 288 10.11 -29.99 6.20
N ARG A 289 10.39 -30.58 7.38
CA ARG A 289 11.29 -31.73 7.53
C ARG A 289 10.74 -33.01 6.89
N LYS A 290 9.42 -33.20 6.96
CA LYS A 290 8.70 -34.32 6.35
C LYS A 290 7.52 -33.76 5.58
N LEU A 291 7.34 -34.21 4.35
CA LEU A 291 6.23 -33.86 3.47
C LEU A 291 5.77 -35.16 2.82
N GLY A 292 4.48 -35.44 2.80
CA GLY A 292 3.99 -36.66 2.14
C GLY A 292 4.35 -37.96 2.87
N SER A 293 4.10 -39.08 2.21
CA SER A 293 4.66 -40.39 2.58
C SER A 293 6.10 -40.52 2.09
N ASP A 294 6.93 -41.24 2.87
CA ASP A 294 8.34 -41.52 2.56
C ASP A 294 8.50 -42.76 1.63
N GLU A 295 7.40 -43.34 1.15
CA GLU A 295 7.37 -44.62 0.44
C GLU A 295 7.31 -44.44 -1.08
N GLY A 296 8.44 -44.62 -1.77
CA GLY A 296 8.52 -44.69 -3.23
C GLY A 296 9.28 -43.52 -3.88
N VAL A 297 9.88 -43.79 -5.04
CA VAL A 297 10.65 -42.80 -5.82
C VAL A 297 9.75 -41.68 -6.35
N ASP A 298 8.52 -42.01 -6.73
CA ASP A 298 7.53 -41.05 -7.23
C ASP A 298 7.07 -40.09 -6.12
N ALA A 299 6.85 -40.59 -4.90
CA ALA A 299 6.52 -39.76 -3.75
C ALA A 299 7.63 -38.74 -3.44
N LEU A 300 8.89 -39.17 -3.50
CA LEU A 300 10.04 -38.28 -3.30
C LEU A 300 10.10 -37.19 -4.37
N LYS A 301 9.87 -37.55 -5.64
CA LYS A 301 9.83 -36.59 -6.75
C LYS A 301 8.72 -35.55 -6.55
N ASP A 302 7.52 -35.98 -6.16
CA ASP A 302 6.40 -35.10 -5.87
C ASP A 302 6.70 -34.11 -4.73
N GLN A 303 7.43 -34.53 -3.70
CA GLN A 303 7.87 -33.64 -2.63
C GLN A 303 8.82 -32.55 -3.13
N TYR A 304 9.75 -32.87 -4.04
CA TYR A 304 10.66 -31.89 -4.63
C TYR A 304 9.94 -30.90 -5.55
N GLU A 305 8.99 -31.38 -6.36
CA GLU A 305 8.13 -30.54 -7.19
C GLU A 305 7.29 -29.57 -6.34
N LEU A 306 6.70 -30.05 -5.24
CA LEU A 306 5.97 -29.20 -4.29
C LEU A 306 6.87 -28.12 -3.68
N ARG A 307 8.10 -28.46 -3.28
CA ARG A 307 9.06 -27.47 -2.76
C ARG A 307 9.44 -26.43 -3.80
N GLN A 308 9.59 -26.81 -5.07
CA GLN A 308 9.87 -25.87 -6.15
C GLN A 308 8.69 -24.93 -6.41
N LEU A 309 7.46 -25.45 -6.41
CA LEU A 309 6.25 -24.63 -6.50
C LEU A 309 6.17 -23.64 -5.33
N ALA A 310 6.38 -24.10 -4.10
CA ALA A 310 6.39 -23.27 -2.91
C ALA A 310 7.48 -22.17 -2.97
N ALA A 311 8.69 -22.50 -3.45
CA ALA A 311 9.76 -21.52 -3.64
C ALA A 311 9.36 -20.42 -4.64
N SER A 312 8.76 -20.81 -5.77
CA SER A 312 8.28 -19.86 -6.77
C SER A 312 7.22 -18.91 -6.21
N LEU A 313 6.29 -19.43 -5.38
CA LEU A 313 5.25 -18.63 -4.72
C LEU A 313 5.84 -17.67 -3.70
N VAL A 314 6.78 -18.13 -2.86
CA VAL A 314 7.50 -17.25 -1.92
C VAL A 314 8.23 -16.14 -2.69
N GLY A 315 8.84 -16.45 -3.84
CA GLY A 315 9.45 -15.46 -4.72
C GLY A 315 8.46 -14.45 -5.29
N GLN A 316 7.33 -14.93 -5.82
CA GLN A 316 6.26 -14.07 -6.33
C GLN A 316 5.71 -13.13 -5.25
N ILE A 317 5.44 -13.65 -4.04
CA ILE A 317 5.00 -12.86 -2.89
C ILE A 317 6.06 -11.82 -2.51
N ALA A 318 7.33 -12.24 -2.42
CA ALA A 318 8.44 -11.35 -2.07
C ALA A 318 8.63 -10.21 -3.08
N ARG A 319 8.43 -10.47 -4.39
CA ARG A 319 8.58 -9.45 -5.44
C ARG A 319 7.36 -8.54 -5.55
N ARG A 320 6.14 -9.10 -5.52
CA ARG A 320 4.89 -8.34 -5.73
C ARG A 320 4.58 -7.40 -4.57
N TYR A 321 4.82 -7.83 -3.33
CA TYR A 321 4.46 -7.06 -2.12
C TYR A 321 5.65 -6.34 -1.47
N ALA A 322 6.82 -6.30 -2.11
CA ALA A 322 7.99 -5.57 -1.59
C ALA A 322 7.79 -4.04 -1.54
N ALA A 323 6.98 -3.48 -2.46
CA ALA A 323 6.72 -2.05 -2.50
C ALA A 323 5.88 -1.60 -1.29
N SER A 324 4.87 -2.39 -0.93
CA SER A 324 3.97 -2.12 0.19
C SER A 324 4.58 -2.50 1.54
N ASN A 325 5.40 -3.55 1.59
CA ASN A 325 6.09 -4.00 2.80
C ASN A 325 7.58 -4.25 2.53
N THR A 326 8.39 -3.23 2.81
CA THR A 326 9.85 -3.27 2.64
C THR A 326 10.54 -4.31 3.54
N LEU A 327 9.89 -4.74 4.63
CA LEU A 327 10.44 -5.74 5.56
C LEU A 327 10.14 -7.19 5.14
N LEU A 328 9.17 -7.42 4.25
CA LEU A 328 8.74 -8.76 3.87
C LEU A 328 9.85 -9.54 3.16
N ARG A 329 10.40 -8.98 2.08
CA ARG A 329 11.45 -9.65 1.29
C ARG A 329 12.72 -9.94 2.11
N PRO A 330 13.27 -9.01 2.93
CA PRO A 330 14.36 -9.32 3.85
C PRO A 330 14.02 -10.41 4.86
N LYS A 331 12.80 -10.43 5.42
CA LYS A 331 12.36 -11.46 6.38
C LYS A 331 12.32 -12.85 5.73
N LEU A 332 11.76 -12.98 4.53
CA LEU A 332 11.69 -14.26 3.79
C LEU A 332 13.09 -14.77 3.44
N THR A 333 13.94 -13.89 2.92
CA THR A 333 15.35 -14.19 2.56
C THR A 333 16.13 -14.65 3.79
N ARG A 334 15.98 -13.95 4.93
CA ARG A 334 16.66 -14.30 6.20
C ARG A 334 16.20 -15.65 6.74
N THR A 335 14.91 -15.96 6.65
CA THR A 335 14.40 -17.27 7.06
C THR A 335 15.02 -18.39 6.23
N CYS A 336 15.05 -18.26 4.90
CA CYS A 336 15.68 -19.27 4.03
C CYS A 336 17.18 -19.42 4.31
N LEU A 337 17.90 -18.30 4.49
CA LEU A 337 19.32 -18.31 4.83
C LEU A 337 19.59 -19.04 6.16
N LYS A 338 18.76 -18.81 7.19
CA LYS A 338 18.91 -19.47 8.49
C LYS A 338 18.84 -21.00 8.37
N TYR A 339 17.92 -21.52 7.55
CA TYR A 339 17.80 -22.96 7.33
C TYR A 339 18.94 -23.50 6.46
N PHE A 340 19.39 -22.75 5.45
CA PHE A 340 20.49 -23.14 4.59
C PHE A 340 21.82 -23.28 5.34
N LEU A 341 22.09 -22.41 6.31
CA LEU A 341 23.34 -22.43 7.08
C LEU A 341 23.34 -23.42 8.27
N ASP A 342 22.24 -24.14 8.50
CA ASP A 342 22.12 -25.09 9.61
C ASP A 342 22.49 -26.52 9.14
N PRO A 343 23.64 -27.08 9.57
CA PRO A 343 24.11 -28.40 9.13
C PRO A 343 23.29 -29.56 9.70
N THR A 344 22.37 -29.31 10.65
CA THR A 344 21.50 -30.33 11.23
C THR A 344 20.26 -30.63 10.39
N LYS A 345 20.01 -29.84 9.34
CA LYS A 345 18.81 -29.97 8.51
C LYS A 345 18.95 -31.11 7.48
N PRO A 346 17.86 -31.82 7.18
CA PRO A 346 17.88 -32.88 6.17
C PRO A 346 18.01 -32.29 4.75
N PRO A 347 18.55 -33.05 3.79
CA PRO A 347 18.80 -32.57 2.42
C PRO A 347 17.58 -31.92 1.71
N PRO A 348 16.34 -32.45 1.85
CA PRO A 348 15.17 -31.83 1.22
C PRO A 348 14.85 -30.41 1.73
N VAL A 349 15.12 -30.14 3.01
CA VAL A 349 14.93 -28.80 3.61
C VAL A 349 16.00 -27.83 3.12
N LEU A 350 17.25 -28.30 2.99
CA LEU A 350 18.34 -27.49 2.43
C LEU A 350 18.09 -27.15 0.96
N TYR A 351 17.57 -28.10 0.17
CA TYR A 351 17.12 -27.87 -1.20
C TYR A 351 16.06 -26.77 -1.26
N GLY A 352 15.00 -26.87 -0.45
CA GLY A 352 13.97 -25.84 -0.36
C GLY A 352 14.54 -24.47 0.06
N ALA A 353 15.46 -24.44 1.02
CA ALA A 353 16.09 -23.21 1.48
C ALA A 353 16.90 -22.50 0.38
N ILE A 354 17.63 -23.24 -0.46
CA ILE A 354 18.38 -22.69 -1.60
C ILE A 354 17.44 -22.09 -2.64
N HIS A 355 16.40 -22.84 -3.03
CA HIS A 355 15.43 -22.36 -4.03
C HIS A 355 14.62 -21.16 -3.50
N GLY A 356 14.24 -21.17 -2.22
CA GLY A 356 13.60 -20.02 -1.58
C GLY A 356 14.49 -18.79 -1.55
N LEU A 357 15.78 -18.97 -1.30
CA LEU A 357 16.75 -17.88 -1.31
C LEU A 357 16.95 -17.29 -2.71
N LEU A 358 17.02 -18.15 -3.72
CA LEU A 358 17.08 -17.76 -5.13
C LEU A 358 15.84 -16.96 -5.54
N GLU A 359 14.64 -17.46 -5.25
CA GLU A 359 13.39 -16.85 -5.69
C GLU A 359 13.03 -15.56 -4.93
N ALA A 360 13.19 -15.55 -3.60
CA ALA A 360 12.86 -14.39 -2.77
C ALA A 360 13.96 -13.31 -2.79
N GLY A 361 15.22 -13.74 -2.68
CA GLY A 361 16.38 -12.86 -2.65
C GLY A 361 16.82 -12.41 -4.03
N GLY A 362 16.60 -13.24 -5.05
CA GLY A 362 17.12 -13.05 -6.41
C GLY A 362 18.60 -13.46 -6.54
N PRO A 363 19.18 -13.32 -7.73
CA PRO A 363 20.56 -13.72 -8.00
C PRO A 363 21.60 -12.99 -7.12
N GLU A 364 21.35 -11.73 -6.73
CA GLU A 364 22.23 -10.99 -5.81
C GLU A 364 22.35 -11.69 -4.44
N ALA A 365 21.27 -12.26 -3.93
CA ALA A 365 21.30 -12.98 -2.66
C ALA A 365 22.19 -14.22 -2.75
N ILE A 366 22.17 -14.93 -3.89
CA ILE A 366 23.07 -16.05 -4.14
C ILE A 366 24.52 -15.58 -4.21
N ARG A 367 24.79 -14.49 -4.95
CA ARG A 367 26.12 -13.92 -5.12
C ARG A 367 26.77 -13.56 -3.78
N VAL A 368 26.03 -12.89 -2.89
CA VAL A 368 26.55 -12.36 -1.63
C VAL A 368 26.50 -13.38 -0.50
N LEU A 369 25.41 -14.14 -0.36
CA LEU A 369 25.15 -14.98 0.83
C LEU A 369 25.54 -16.44 0.63
N VAL A 370 25.36 -17.00 -0.58
CA VAL A 370 25.56 -18.44 -0.84
C VAL A 370 27.01 -18.72 -1.22
N LEU A 371 27.60 -17.96 -2.16
CA LEU A 371 28.96 -18.23 -2.65
C LEU A 371 30.01 -18.22 -1.53
N ARG A 372 29.94 -17.26 -0.60
CA ARG A 372 30.85 -17.18 0.55
C ARG A 372 30.77 -18.37 1.49
N ASN A 373 29.59 -18.96 1.64
CA ASN A 373 29.36 -20.07 2.56
C ASN A 373 29.46 -21.44 1.89
N LEU A 374 29.62 -21.50 0.56
CA LEU A 374 29.54 -22.75 -0.20
C LEU A 374 30.66 -23.74 0.15
N LYS A 375 31.89 -23.24 0.37
CA LYS A 375 33.01 -24.09 0.79
C LYS A 375 32.76 -24.76 2.13
N SER A 376 32.31 -23.98 3.12
CA SER A 376 31.96 -24.48 4.45
C SER A 376 30.80 -25.47 4.36
N PHE A 377 29.77 -25.15 3.56
CA PHE A 377 28.62 -26.02 3.30
C PHE A 377 29.05 -27.36 2.66
N GLU A 378 29.95 -27.34 1.69
CA GLU A 378 30.45 -28.57 1.06
C GLU A 378 31.19 -29.45 2.08
N THR A 379 32.09 -28.85 2.87
CA THR A 379 32.87 -29.60 3.87
C THR A 379 32.00 -30.17 5.00
N GLY A 380 31.00 -29.42 5.46
CA GLY A 380 30.17 -29.80 6.60
C GLY A 380 28.97 -30.68 6.26
N ILE A 381 28.43 -30.58 5.04
CA ILE A 381 27.16 -31.23 4.66
C ILE A 381 27.35 -32.14 3.45
N LEU A 382 27.87 -31.63 2.33
CA LEU A 382 27.92 -32.42 1.08
C LEU A 382 28.91 -33.60 1.15
N ARG A 383 30.08 -33.43 1.78
CA ARG A 383 31.05 -34.54 1.92
C ARG A 383 30.53 -35.67 2.83
N PRO A 384 30.05 -35.38 4.06
CA PRO A 384 29.45 -36.44 4.89
C PRO A 384 28.24 -37.11 4.23
N LEU A 385 27.45 -36.37 3.45
CA LEU A 385 26.30 -36.93 2.72
C LEU A 385 26.75 -37.82 1.56
N LYS A 386 27.82 -37.44 0.86
CA LYS A 386 28.43 -38.26 -0.18
C LYS A 386 29.01 -39.55 0.40
N ASP A 387 29.73 -39.46 1.52
CA ASP A 387 30.38 -40.64 2.13
C ASP A 387 29.36 -41.65 2.71
N LYS A 388 28.19 -41.17 3.16
CA LYS A 388 27.11 -42.01 3.70
C LYS A 388 26.19 -42.60 2.64
N SER A 389 25.97 -41.90 1.54
CA SER A 389 24.93 -42.21 0.55
C SER A 389 25.25 -41.65 -0.83
N ASP A 390 26.44 -41.99 -1.36
CA ASP A 390 26.88 -41.59 -2.71
C ASP A 390 25.88 -42.10 -3.75
N GLY A 391 25.37 -41.21 -4.61
CA GLY A 391 24.34 -41.54 -5.60
C GLY A 391 22.89 -41.65 -5.09
N SER A 392 22.60 -41.22 -3.86
CA SER A 392 21.20 -41.06 -3.43
C SER A 392 20.50 -39.94 -4.20
N MET A 393 19.23 -40.14 -4.56
CA MET A 393 18.40 -39.13 -5.23
C MET A 393 18.42 -37.79 -4.46
N GLU A 394 18.41 -37.84 -3.13
CA GLU A 394 18.44 -36.64 -2.29
C GLU A 394 19.75 -35.83 -2.43
N TYR A 395 20.88 -36.53 -2.54
CA TYR A 395 22.18 -35.91 -2.77
C TYR A 395 22.23 -35.27 -4.16
N GLU A 396 21.79 -35.99 -5.19
CA GLU A 396 21.79 -35.48 -6.57
C GLU A 396 20.90 -34.24 -6.72
N MET A 397 19.70 -34.27 -6.15
CA MET A 397 18.76 -33.13 -6.17
C MET A 397 19.33 -31.92 -5.43
N LEU A 398 19.98 -32.10 -4.27
CA LEU A 398 20.60 -31.00 -3.54
C LEU A 398 21.76 -30.37 -4.32
N VAL A 399 22.63 -31.18 -4.92
CA VAL A 399 23.74 -30.70 -5.76
C VAL A 399 23.19 -29.98 -7.00
N GLN A 400 22.15 -30.53 -7.64
CA GLN A 400 21.49 -29.90 -8.78
C GLN A 400 20.87 -28.55 -8.40
N GLY A 401 20.18 -28.46 -7.27
CA GLY A 401 19.61 -27.20 -6.77
C GLY A 401 20.67 -26.13 -6.51
N LEU A 402 21.81 -26.50 -5.93
CA LEU A 402 22.96 -25.61 -5.76
C LEU A 402 23.53 -25.12 -7.10
N VAL A 403 23.75 -26.04 -8.05
CA VAL A 403 24.27 -25.70 -9.38
C VAL A 403 23.29 -24.78 -10.10
N GLN A 404 21.98 -25.04 -10.03
CA GLN A 404 20.95 -24.19 -10.63
C GLN A 404 20.92 -22.79 -10.00
N ALA A 405 21.01 -22.70 -8.67
CA ALA A 405 21.05 -21.42 -7.98
C ALA A 405 22.29 -20.61 -8.38
N VAL A 406 23.47 -21.23 -8.44
CA VAL A 406 24.69 -20.55 -8.90
C VAL A 406 24.61 -20.21 -10.39
N ALA A 407 24.05 -21.07 -11.23
CA ALA A 407 23.89 -20.81 -12.67
C ALA A 407 22.98 -19.60 -12.96
N SER A 408 22.05 -19.25 -12.06
CA SER A 408 21.22 -18.05 -12.20
C SER A 408 22.02 -16.74 -12.29
N LEU A 409 23.26 -16.72 -11.78
CA LEU A 409 24.15 -15.56 -11.86
C LEU A 409 24.57 -15.22 -13.30
N ALA A 410 24.61 -16.22 -14.19
CA ALA A 410 25.01 -16.02 -15.59
C ALA A 410 23.95 -15.27 -16.43
N GLN A 411 22.69 -15.22 -16.00
CA GLN A 411 21.59 -14.65 -16.78
C GLN A 411 21.48 -13.12 -16.67
N ARG A 412 22.32 -12.48 -15.83
CA ARG A 412 22.12 -11.09 -15.40
C ARG A 412 23.07 -10.06 -16.01
N GLU A 413 24.16 -10.48 -16.65
CA GLU A 413 25.06 -9.56 -17.34
C GLU A 413 24.61 -9.35 -18.79
N GLU A 414 24.56 -8.09 -19.24
CA GLU A 414 24.29 -7.71 -20.62
C GLU A 414 25.14 -8.53 -21.61
N PRO A 415 24.65 -8.79 -22.83
CA PRO A 415 25.42 -9.51 -23.83
C PRO A 415 26.69 -8.73 -24.18
N ALA A 416 27.79 -9.04 -23.49
CA ALA A 416 29.11 -8.60 -23.90
C ALA A 416 29.32 -9.09 -25.34
N THR A 417 29.51 -8.14 -26.25
CA THR A 417 29.58 -8.30 -27.71
C THR A 417 30.75 -9.16 -28.20
N ASN A 418 31.59 -9.66 -27.30
CA ASN A 418 32.69 -10.58 -27.59
C ASN A 418 32.80 -11.66 -26.50
N GLY A 419 31.96 -12.71 -26.59
CA GLY A 419 31.97 -13.83 -25.65
C GLY A 419 32.52 -15.11 -26.28
N VAL A 420 33.81 -15.38 -26.10
CA VAL A 420 34.41 -16.68 -26.40
C VAL A 420 33.78 -17.72 -25.46
N ASN A 421 32.79 -18.47 -25.95
CA ASN A 421 32.26 -19.67 -25.29
C ASN A 421 33.31 -20.78 -25.39
N GLY A 422 34.30 -20.75 -24.48
CA GLY A 422 35.31 -21.79 -24.33
C GLY A 422 35.41 -22.23 -22.88
N THR A 423 36.02 -23.39 -22.65
CA THR A 423 36.35 -23.88 -21.31
C THR A 423 37.27 -22.88 -20.59
N ALA A 424 37.05 -22.70 -19.28
CA ALA A 424 37.93 -21.87 -18.46
C ALA A 424 39.32 -22.54 -18.35
N PRO A 425 40.41 -21.75 -18.36
CA PRO A 425 41.77 -22.29 -18.17
C PRO A 425 41.91 -22.96 -16.79
N ASP A 426 42.82 -23.93 -16.69
CA ASP A 426 43.00 -24.76 -15.48
C ASP A 426 43.29 -23.93 -14.22
N SER A 427 43.92 -22.75 -14.35
CA SER A 427 44.14 -21.81 -13.25
C SER A 427 42.82 -21.24 -12.69
N GLU A 428 41.91 -20.76 -13.56
CA GLU A 428 40.59 -20.24 -13.15
C GLU A 428 39.75 -21.37 -12.51
N LEU A 429 39.90 -22.61 -13.00
CA LEU A 429 39.21 -23.77 -12.43
C LEU A 429 39.77 -24.20 -11.07
N ALA A 430 41.07 -24.03 -10.83
CA ALA A 430 41.69 -24.29 -9.53
C ALA A 430 41.22 -23.28 -8.48
N GLU A 431 41.22 -21.98 -8.82
CA GLU A 431 40.69 -20.91 -7.97
C GLU A 431 39.21 -21.10 -7.65
N LEU A 432 38.41 -21.50 -8.65
CA LEU A 432 36.99 -21.82 -8.46
C LEU A 432 36.79 -22.96 -7.44
N LYS A 433 37.55 -24.05 -7.57
CA LYS A 433 37.49 -25.18 -6.63
C LYS A 433 37.89 -24.76 -5.21
N GLU A 434 38.84 -23.85 -5.07
CA GLU A 434 39.24 -23.33 -3.78
C GLU A 434 38.15 -22.45 -3.15
N PHE A 435 37.44 -21.65 -3.94
CA PHE A 435 36.45 -20.71 -3.45
C PHE A 435 35.10 -21.37 -3.11
N ILE A 436 34.53 -22.17 -4.02
CA ILE A 436 33.19 -22.74 -3.85
C ILE A 436 33.19 -24.25 -3.50
N GLY A 437 34.36 -24.89 -3.54
CA GLY A 437 34.51 -26.32 -3.25
C GLY A 437 34.51 -27.22 -4.50
N PRO A 438 35.22 -28.37 -4.47
CA PRO A 438 35.44 -29.22 -5.64
C PRO A 438 34.19 -29.87 -6.24
N ILE A 439 33.14 -30.15 -5.46
CA ILE A 439 31.95 -30.85 -5.95
C ILE A 439 31.13 -29.93 -6.84
N VAL A 440 30.76 -28.75 -6.34
CA VAL A 440 29.97 -27.78 -7.10
C VAL A 440 30.81 -27.17 -8.22
N ALA A 441 32.08 -26.85 -7.97
CA ALA A 441 33.00 -26.36 -9.01
C ALA A 441 33.18 -27.37 -10.15
N GLY A 442 33.25 -28.68 -9.85
CA GLY A 442 33.36 -29.72 -10.88
C GLY A 442 32.15 -29.77 -11.81
N LYS A 443 30.93 -29.66 -11.26
CA LYS A 443 29.69 -29.61 -12.04
C LYS A 443 29.56 -28.33 -12.86
N ILE A 444 29.98 -27.19 -12.31
CA ILE A 444 30.01 -25.91 -13.06
C ILE A 444 31.06 -25.94 -14.17
N ALA A 445 32.25 -26.49 -13.91
CA ALA A 445 33.30 -26.64 -14.92
C ALA A 445 32.83 -27.52 -16.09
N ALA A 446 32.10 -28.60 -15.80
CA ALA A 446 31.50 -29.48 -16.81
C ALA A 446 30.46 -28.77 -17.69
N SER A 447 29.83 -27.70 -17.22
CA SER A 447 28.88 -26.90 -18.02
C SER A 447 29.55 -26.06 -19.11
N GLY A 448 30.88 -25.91 -19.09
CA GLY A 448 31.64 -25.17 -20.10
C GLY A 448 31.40 -23.66 -20.13
N ASN A 449 30.65 -23.09 -19.17
CA ASN A 449 30.31 -21.68 -19.15
C ASN A 449 31.38 -20.83 -18.44
N ARG A 450 32.40 -20.39 -19.18
CA ARG A 450 33.47 -19.53 -18.64
C ARG A 450 32.97 -18.18 -18.11
N LYS A 451 31.87 -17.62 -18.64
CA LYS A 451 31.30 -16.36 -18.13
C LYS A 451 30.85 -16.53 -16.69
N LEU A 452 30.13 -17.62 -16.39
CA LEU A 452 29.70 -17.96 -15.04
C LEU A 452 30.89 -18.11 -14.08
N VAL A 453 31.97 -18.77 -14.51
CA VAL A 453 33.19 -18.93 -13.70
C VAL A 453 33.77 -17.56 -13.32
N ARG A 454 33.87 -16.63 -14.27
CA ARG A 454 34.35 -15.27 -13.99
C ARG A 454 33.42 -14.49 -13.06
N THR A 455 32.11 -14.60 -13.22
CA THR A 455 31.14 -13.94 -12.33
C THR A 455 31.27 -14.46 -10.89
N ILE A 456 31.50 -15.77 -10.72
CA ILE A 456 31.73 -16.38 -9.39
C ILE A 456 33.04 -15.88 -8.78
N LEU A 457 34.14 -15.86 -9.55
CA LEU A 457 35.44 -15.39 -9.07
C LEU A 457 35.41 -13.87 -8.76
N ALA A 458 34.68 -13.07 -9.54
CA ALA A 458 34.47 -11.65 -9.23
C ALA A 458 33.74 -11.45 -7.89
N ALA A 459 32.87 -12.38 -7.49
CA ALA A 459 32.18 -12.32 -6.21
C ALA A 459 33.10 -12.58 -5.00
N GLN A 460 34.29 -13.14 -5.21
CA GLN A 460 35.32 -13.29 -4.17
C GLN A 460 35.80 -11.93 -3.64
N ASN A 461 35.80 -10.89 -4.49
CA ASN A 461 36.31 -9.56 -4.18
C ASN A 461 35.25 -8.59 -3.61
N LEU A 462 34.02 -9.06 -3.37
CA LEU A 462 33.01 -8.28 -2.69
C LEU A 462 33.26 -8.36 -1.19
N GLU A 463 33.52 -7.22 -0.54
CA GLU A 463 33.60 -7.09 0.92
C GLU A 463 32.25 -7.33 1.62
#